data_AF-A0A662VKY6-F1
#
_entry.id   AF-A0A662VKY6-F1
#
_cell.length_a   1.000
_cell.length_b   1.000
_cell.length_c   1.000
_cell.angle_alpha   90.00
_cell.angle_beta   90.00
_cell.angle_gamma   90.00
#
_symmetry.space_group_name_H-M   'P 1'
#
loop_
_entity.id
_entity.type
_entity.pdbx_description
1 polymer ?
#
loop_
_entity_poly.entity_id
_entity_poly.type
_entity_poly.pdbx_seq_one_letter_code
_entity_poly.pdbx_strand_id
1 'polypeptide(L)'
;MTVEITYFESKKDERYAKFAKDIEQKGYFLGPAAYWELLIADEDVEIEEGKPVKIKVKGVEFPEETVITLLGRFRHALGFVVSLVHYGKPERVEIIEKVEDVVFLPLKSGKINKGELLGVVIVNKVVVKPRSVIIEKLSELDRAISIDPDVFVKSDWPYLWKK
;
A
#
# COMPACT_ATOMS: atom_id res chain seq x y z
N MET A 1 -19.32 -13.25 -5.67
CA MET A 1 -19.41 -13.07 -4.21
C MET A 1 -19.74 -11.61 -3.98
N THR A 2 -20.94 -11.34 -3.49
CA THR A 2 -21.40 -9.99 -3.16
C THR A 2 -20.85 -9.64 -1.78
N VAL A 3 -20.20 -8.47 -1.66
CA VAL A 3 -19.64 -8.00 -0.40
C VAL A 3 -20.27 -6.66 -0.05
N GLU A 4 -20.67 -6.51 1.21
CA GLU A 4 -21.07 -5.23 1.79
C GLU A 4 -19.82 -4.51 2.31
N ILE A 5 -19.53 -3.34 1.74
CA ILE A 5 -18.37 -2.53 2.13
C ILE A 5 -18.89 -1.31 2.89
N THR A 6 -18.33 -1.07 4.08
CA THR A 6 -18.55 0.13 4.88
C THR A 6 -17.33 1.05 4.75
N TYR A 7 -17.56 2.33 4.50
CA TYR A 7 -16.47 3.30 4.28
C TYR A 7 -16.82 4.69 4.84
N PHE A 8 -15.79 5.52 5.03
CA PHE A 8 -15.93 6.91 5.43
C PHE A 8 -16.29 7.77 4.21
N GLU A 9 -17.50 8.32 4.19
CA GLU A 9 -17.99 9.14 3.08
C GLU A 9 -17.46 10.57 3.14
N SER A 10 -17.46 11.17 4.32
CA SER A 10 -17.13 12.59 4.51
C SER A 10 -16.27 12.80 5.74
N LYS A 11 -15.20 13.60 5.57
CA LYS A 11 -14.36 14.09 6.67
C LYS A 11 -15.12 15.05 7.59
N LYS A 12 -16.06 15.83 7.04
CA LYS A 12 -16.72 16.94 7.74
C LYS A 12 -17.73 16.46 8.78
N ASP A 13 -18.45 15.39 8.47
CA ASP A 13 -19.59 14.93 9.25
C ASP A 13 -19.36 13.54 9.88
N GLU A 14 -18.14 12.99 9.75
CA GLU A 14 -17.75 11.63 10.16
C GLU A 14 -18.79 10.55 9.77
N ARG A 15 -19.39 10.73 8.60
CA ARG A 15 -20.48 9.88 8.11
C ARG A 15 -19.93 8.63 7.46
N TYR A 16 -20.57 7.51 7.77
CA TYR A 16 -20.33 6.23 7.12
C TYR A 16 -21.40 5.95 6.08
N ALA A 17 -20.96 5.36 4.96
CA ALA A 17 -21.85 4.83 3.93
C ALA A 17 -21.57 3.35 3.71
N LYS A 18 -22.57 2.66 3.15
CA LYS A 18 -22.50 1.25 2.81
C LYS A 18 -22.89 1.05 1.37
N PHE A 19 -22.22 0.14 0.69
CA PHE A 19 -22.67 -0.36 -0.60
C PHE A 19 -22.39 -1.84 -0.75
N ALA A 20 -23.29 -2.54 -1.43
CA ALA A 20 -23.08 -3.89 -1.89
C ALA A 20 -22.53 -3.86 -3.32
N LYS A 21 -21.47 -4.63 -3.59
CA LYS A 21 -20.95 -4.78 -4.95
C LYS A 21 -20.47 -6.21 -5.17
N ASP A 22 -20.73 -6.72 -6.37
CA ASP A 22 -20.10 -7.94 -6.82
C ASP A 22 -18.63 -7.69 -7.12
N ILE A 23 -17.79 -8.48 -6.45
CA ILE A 23 -16.35 -8.32 -6.54
C ILE A 23 -15.84 -8.93 -7.86
N GLU A 24 -15.58 -8.06 -8.85
CA GLU A 24 -14.85 -8.42 -10.07
C GLU A 24 -13.35 -8.49 -9.82
N GLN A 25 -12.65 -9.39 -10.51
CA GLN A 25 -11.19 -9.48 -10.43
C GLN A 25 -10.53 -8.44 -11.34
N LYS A 26 -9.91 -7.42 -10.74
CA LYS A 26 -8.97 -6.48 -11.40
C LYS A 26 -7.54 -6.69 -10.89
N GLY A 27 -6.56 -6.40 -11.75
CA GLY A 27 -5.14 -6.35 -11.40
C GLY A 27 -4.47 -5.12 -12.01
N TYR A 28 -3.21 -4.87 -11.65
CA TYR A 28 -2.41 -3.76 -12.14
C TYR A 28 -0.94 -4.18 -12.24
N PHE A 29 -0.16 -3.44 -13.03
CA PHE A 29 1.29 -3.54 -13.02
C PHE A 29 1.89 -2.36 -12.25
N LEU A 30 2.89 -2.65 -11.43
CA LEU A 30 3.75 -1.62 -10.84
C LEU A 30 4.72 -1.12 -11.91
N GLY A 31 4.88 0.19 -12.00
CA GLY A 31 5.90 0.82 -12.82
C GLY A 31 7.31 0.53 -12.28
N PRO A 32 8.35 0.73 -13.10
CA PRO A 32 9.74 0.46 -12.72
C PRO A 32 10.32 1.48 -11.73
N ALA A 33 9.62 2.60 -11.50
CA ALA A 33 10.06 3.68 -10.64
C ALA A 33 9.14 3.81 -9.42
N ALA A 34 9.77 4.00 -8.27
CA ALA A 34 9.12 4.28 -7.01
C ALA A 34 9.90 5.36 -6.28
N TYR A 35 9.20 6.18 -5.50
CA TYR A 35 9.83 7.13 -4.59
C TYR A 35 9.24 6.99 -3.19
N TRP A 36 9.96 7.53 -2.22
CA TRP A 36 9.54 7.53 -0.82
C TRP A 36 8.96 8.87 -0.45
N GLU A 37 7.88 8.83 0.30
CA GLU A 37 7.23 10.02 0.81
C GLU A 37 7.07 9.93 2.33
N LEU A 38 7.26 11.06 3.01
CA LEU A 38 7.35 11.10 4.46
C LEU A 38 6.00 11.45 5.07
N LEU A 39 5.58 10.68 6.08
CA LEU A 39 4.40 10.99 6.88
C LEU A 39 4.85 11.76 8.12
N ILE A 40 4.77 13.09 8.06
CA ILE A 40 5.24 13.99 9.13
C ILE A 40 4.04 14.48 9.94
N ALA A 41 4.09 14.37 11.27
CA ALA A 41 3.03 14.86 12.16
C ALA A 41 2.82 16.38 11.99
N ASP A 42 1.57 16.82 11.90
CA ASP A 42 1.18 18.24 11.82
C ASP A 42 0.55 18.78 13.12
N GLU A 43 0.48 17.94 14.14
CA GLU A 43 -0.03 18.28 15.48
C GLU A 43 0.79 17.64 16.59
N ASP A 44 0.71 18.23 17.79
CA ASP A 44 1.20 17.59 19.02
C ASP A 44 0.08 16.72 19.59
N VAL A 45 0.36 15.45 19.88
CA VAL A 45 -0.65 14.49 20.35
C VAL A 45 -0.09 13.60 21.47
N GLU A 46 -0.86 13.47 22.55
CA GLU A 46 -0.62 12.46 23.57
C GLU A 46 -1.26 11.14 23.15
N ILE A 47 -0.49 10.07 23.24
CA ILE A 47 -0.89 8.73 22.80
C ILE A 47 -0.80 7.73 23.94
N GLU A 48 -1.70 6.74 23.89
CA GLU A 48 -1.79 5.68 24.88
C GLU A 48 -1.50 4.32 24.25
N GLU A 49 -0.66 3.52 24.90
CA GLU A 49 -0.29 2.17 24.47
C GLU A 49 -1.53 1.33 24.12
N GLY A 50 -1.51 0.73 22.93
CA GLY A 50 -2.57 -0.16 22.45
C GLY A 50 -3.85 0.52 21.99
N LYS A 51 -3.96 1.86 22.03
CA LYS A 51 -5.12 2.60 21.52
C LYS A 51 -4.82 3.27 20.18
N PRO A 52 -5.34 2.75 19.05
CA PRO A 52 -5.19 3.40 17.76
C PRO A 52 -5.73 4.83 17.80
N VAL A 53 -4.98 5.75 17.20
CA VAL A 53 -5.31 7.17 17.18
C VAL A 53 -5.17 7.73 15.77
N LYS A 54 -6.07 8.63 15.41
CA LYS A 54 -5.98 9.41 14.16
C LYS A 54 -5.05 10.59 14.42
N ILE A 55 -3.99 10.71 13.63
CA ILE A 55 -3.01 11.81 13.73
C ILE A 55 -2.98 12.56 12.40
N LYS A 56 -3.05 13.88 12.46
CA LYS A 56 -2.87 14.75 11.30
C LYS A 56 -1.44 14.72 10.81
N VAL A 57 -1.27 14.60 9.51
CA VAL A 57 0.02 14.72 8.85
C VAL A 57 0.06 15.95 7.97
N LYS A 58 1.28 16.44 7.71
CA LYS A 58 1.47 17.46 6.69
C LYS A 58 0.93 16.91 5.38
N GLY A 59 -0.03 17.63 4.79
CA GLY A 59 -0.76 17.17 3.62
C GLY A 59 0.19 16.70 2.53
N VAL A 60 0.05 15.44 2.13
CA VAL A 60 0.82 14.84 1.04
C VAL A 60 -0.11 14.66 -0.14
N GLU A 61 0.31 15.17 -1.29
CA GLU A 61 -0.38 14.99 -2.56
C GLU A 61 0.39 13.96 -3.39
N PHE A 62 -0.34 13.01 -3.96
CA PHE A 62 0.21 11.96 -4.80
C PHE A 62 -0.24 12.16 -6.24
N PRO A 63 0.62 11.85 -7.22
CA PRO A 63 0.24 11.84 -8.61
C PRO A 63 -0.92 10.88 -8.88
N GLU A 64 -1.70 11.17 -9.91
CA GLU A 64 -2.69 10.25 -10.45
C GLU A 64 -2.04 8.90 -10.83
N GLU A 65 -2.85 7.84 -10.80
CA GLU A 65 -2.41 6.48 -11.13
C GLU A 65 -1.24 5.99 -10.27
N THR A 66 -1.25 6.30 -8.97
CA THR A 66 -0.28 5.76 -8.01
C THR A 66 -0.94 4.86 -6.99
N VAL A 67 -0.20 3.83 -6.57
CA VAL A 67 -0.55 2.97 -5.44
C VAL A 67 0.47 3.20 -4.34
N ILE A 68 -0.05 3.30 -3.12
CA ILE A 68 0.73 3.59 -1.94
C ILE A 68 0.90 2.31 -1.13
N THR A 69 2.14 2.02 -0.73
CA THR A 69 2.45 0.93 0.19
C THR A 69 3.14 1.48 1.43
N LEU A 70 2.61 1.15 2.61
CA LEU A 70 3.24 1.51 3.88
C LEU A 70 4.55 0.73 4.06
N LEU A 71 5.64 1.43 4.33
CA LEU A 71 6.94 0.82 4.56
C LEU A 71 7.14 0.53 6.04
N GLY A 72 6.69 -0.64 6.49
CA GLY A 72 6.68 -1.02 7.91
C GLY A 72 8.05 -1.07 8.62
N ARG A 73 9.17 -0.93 7.90
CA ARG A 73 10.52 -0.84 8.50
C ARG A 73 10.82 0.52 9.11
N PHE A 74 10.25 1.60 8.60
CA PHE A 74 10.47 2.96 9.10
C PHE A 74 9.28 3.36 9.96
N ARG A 75 9.42 3.13 11.26
CA ARG A 75 8.40 3.38 12.27
C ARG A 75 8.90 4.38 13.30
N HIS A 76 7.96 5.11 13.88
CA HIS A 76 8.23 5.98 15.01
C HIS A 76 8.67 5.17 16.25
N ALA A 77 9.40 5.79 17.18
CA ALA A 77 9.86 5.10 18.40
C ALA A 77 8.70 4.59 19.26
N LEU A 78 7.57 5.32 19.26
CA LEU A 78 6.40 5.01 20.08
C LEU A 78 5.38 4.07 19.40
N GLY A 79 5.56 3.70 18.13
CA GLY A 79 4.56 2.93 17.39
C GLY A 79 4.73 2.97 15.88
N PHE A 80 3.69 2.64 15.13
CA PHE A 80 3.75 2.63 13.67
C PHE A 80 2.41 3.01 13.02
N VAL A 81 2.49 3.51 11.79
CA VAL A 81 1.32 3.79 10.96
C VAL A 81 0.73 2.49 10.43
N VAL A 82 -0.56 2.27 10.69
CA VAL A 82 -1.29 1.07 10.26
C VAL A 82 -2.07 1.31 8.97
N SER A 83 -2.60 2.53 8.82
CA SER A 83 -3.40 2.90 7.65
C SER A 83 -3.25 4.39 7.35
N LEU A 84 -3.36 4.73 6.07
CA LEU A 84 -3.65 6.09 5.63
C LEU A 84 -5.16 6.30 5.71
N VAL A 85 -5.61 7.51 6.04
CA VAL A 85 -7.03 7.84 6.02
C VAL A 85 -7.38 8.42 4.66
N HIS A 86 -8.31 7.78 3.97
CA HIS A 86 -8.89 8.25 2.73
C HIS A 86 -10.41 8.38 2.89
N TYR A 87 -10.98 9.42 2.30
CA TYR A 87 -12.41 9.72 2.35
C TYR A 87 -13.00 9.58 0.95
N GLY A 88 -14.18 8.98 0.87
CA GLY A 88 -14.85 8.72 -0.40
C GLY A 88 -15.04 7.23 -0.64
N LYS A 89 -15.70 6.92 -1.76
CA LYS A 89 -16.07 5.55 -2.08
C LYS A 89 -14.81 4.74 -2.44
N PRO A 90 -14.53 3.63 -1.73
CA PRO A 90 -13.35 2.83 -2.00
C PRO A 90 -13.44 2.20 -3.39
N GLU A 91 -12.30 2.16 -4.05
CA GLU A 91 -12.13 1.52 -5.35
C GLU A 91 -11.45 0.16 -5.19
N ARG A 92 -11.49 -0.67 -6.23
CA ARG A 92 -10.81 -1.97 -6.17
C ARG A 92 -9.28 -1.81 -6.15
N VAL A 93 -8.78 -0.79 -6.84
CA VAL A 93 -7.39 -0.35 -6.77
C VAL A 93 -7.44 1.05 -6.21
N GLU A 94 -7.05 1.21 -4.95
CA GLU A 94 -7.07 2.51 -4.27
C GLU A 94 -6.03 3.44 -4.91
N ILE A 95 -6.53 4.49 -5.57
CA ILE A 95 -5.72 5.59 -6.08
C ILE A 95 -5.98 6.76 -5.13
N ILE A 96 -5.03 6.97 -4.22
CA ILE A 96 -5.15 7.97 -3.17
C ILE A 96 -4.46 9.24 -3.69
N GLU A 97 -5.22 10.31 -3.87
CA GLU A 97 -4.70 11.60 -4.34
C GLU A 97 -4.09 12.43 -3.21
N LYS A 98 -4.68 12.35 -2.01
CA LYS A 98 -4.30 13.16 -0.87
C LYS A 98 -4.42 12.40 0.44
N VAL A 99 -3.43 12.60 1.31
CA VAL A 99 -3.45 12.12 2.70
C VAL A 99 -3.25 13.30 3.64
N GLU A 100 -4.18 13.46 4.57
CA GLU A 100 -4.14 14.48 5.63
C GLU A 100 -4.13 13.87 7.03
N ASP A 101 -4.55 12.62 7.16
CA ASP A 101 -4.66 11.93 8.43
C ASP A 101 -4.14 10.49 8.28
N VAL A 102 -3.57 9.96 9.35
CA VAL A 102 -3.11 8.56 9.43
C VAL A 102 -3.65 7.90 10.69
N VAL A 103 -3.83 6.58 10.62
CA VAL A 103 -4.12 5.75 11.79
C VAL A 103 -2.80 5.23 12.32
N PHE A 104 -2.45 5.68 13.53
CA PHE A 104 -1.25 5.28 14.23
C PHE A 104 -1.59 4.30 15.35
N LEU A 105 -0.82 3.22 15.47
CA LEU A 105 -0.92 2.26 16.58
C LEU A 105 0.26 2.48 17.55
N PRO A 106 -0.01 3.03 18.75
CA PRO A 106 1.00 3.16 19.80
C PRO A 106 1.39 1.80 20.37
N LEU A 107 2.68 1.54 20.41
CA LEU A 107 3.30 0.44 21.16
C LEU A 107 3.71 0.86 22.57
N LYS A 108 3.86 2.16 22.81
CA LYS A 108 4.12 2.78 24.10
C LYS A 108 3.37 4.10 24.21
N SER A 109 2.89 4.42 25.42
CA SER A 109 2.34 5.73 25.70
C SER A 109 3.43 6.81 25.64
N GLY A 110 3.04 8.03 25.27
CA GLY A 110 3.97 9.15 25.18
C GLY A 110 3.37 10.33 24.44
N LYS A 111 4.24 11.25 24.01
CA LYS A 111 3.87 12.40 23.21
C LYS A 111 4.57 12.34 21.86
N ILE A 112 3.80 12.51 20.79
CA ILE A 112 4.32 12.77 19.46
C ILE A 112 4.24 14.27 19.23
N ASN A 113 5.35 14.88 18.82
CA ASN A 113 5.39 16.31 18.57
C ASN A 113 5.20 16.63 17.08
N LYS A 114 4.67 17.81 16.81
CA LYS A 114 4.57 18.35 15.46
C LYS A 114 5.94 18.38 14.79
N GLY A 115 6.01 17.86 13.57
CA GLY A 115 7.24 17.76 12.78
C GLY A 115 8.00 16.43 12.93
N GLU A 116 7.57 15.53 13.83
CA GLU A 116 8.15 14.20 13.95
C GLU A 116 7.72 13.27 12.80
N LEU A 117 8.62 12.36 12.42
CA LEU A 117 8.36 11.35 11.38
C LEU A 117 7.54 10.20 11.95
N LEU A 118 6.32 10.01 11.46
CA LEU A 118 5.44 8.91 11.85
C LEU A 118 5.73 7.62 11.08
N GLY A 119 6.10 7.76 9.80
CA GLY A 119 6.39 6.65 8.91
C GLY A 119 6.75 7.10 7.50
N VAL A 120 6.99 6.12 6.64
CA VAL A 120 7.34 6.33 5.23
C VAL A 120 6.42 5.48 4.36
N VAL A 121 5.98 6.05 3.24
CA VAL A 121 5.26 5.32 2.20
C VAL A 121 6.10 5.19 0.95
N ILE A 122 5.92 4.09 0.23
CA ILE A 122 6.43 3.91 -1.12
C ILE A 122 5.31 4.25 -2.08
N VAL A 123 5.56 5.23 -2.93
CA VAL A 123 4.65 5.64 -4.01
C VAL A 123 5.14 4.97 -5.29
N ASN A 124 4.30 4.10 -5.85
CA ASN A 124 4.57 3.44 -7.12
C ASN A 124 3.55 3.92 -8.15
N LYS A 125 4.03 4.24 -9.36
CA LYS A 125 3.12 4.43 -10.49
C LYS A 125 2.50 3.08 -10.85
N VAL A 126 1.22 3.07 -11.16
CA VAL A 126 0.50 1.89 -11.61
C VAL A 126 -0.11 2.10 -12.98
N VAL A 127 -0.20 1.01 -13.74
CA VAL A 127 -0.99 0.97 -14.96
C VAL A 127 -2.05 -0.11 -14.79
N VAL A 128 -3.30 0.33 -14.68
CA VAL A 128 -4.44 -0.59 -14.58
C VAL A 128 -4.63 -1.25 -15.94
N LYS A 129 -4.61 -2.58 -15.96
CA LYS A 129 -4.82 -3.38 -17.17
C LYS A 129 -5.91 -4.43 -16.92
N PRO A 130 -6.69 -4.80 -17.96
CA PRO A 130 -7.59 -5.94 -17.87
C PRO A 130 -6.83 -7.21 -17.49
N ARG A 131 -7.49 -8.12 -16.76
CA ARG A 131 -6.91 -9.39 -16.32
C ARG A 131 -6.34 -10.22 -17.50
N SER A 132 -6.98 -10.19 -18.65
CA SER A 132 -6.52 -10.91 -19.86
C SER A 132 -5.09 -10.53 -20.24
N VAL A 133 -4.79 -9.22 -20.26
CA VAL A 133 -3.46 -8.68 -20.59
C VAL A 133 -2.42 -9.07 -19.52
N ILE A 134 -2.84 -9.17 -18.26
CA ILE A 134 -1.96 -9.60 -17.17
C ILE A 134 -1.59 -11.07 -17.32
N ILE A 135 -2.57 -11.93 -17.60
CA ILE A 135 -2.37 -13.38 -17.82
C ILE A 135 -1.44 -13.61 -19.01
N GLU A 136 -1.63 -12.88 -20.10
CA GLU A 136 -0.79 -12.96 -21.29
C GLU A 136 0.67 -12.62 -20.96
N LYS A 137 0.92 -11.47 -20.31
CA LYS A 137 2.27 -11.07 -19.89
C LYS A 137 2.92 -12.00 -18.88
N LEU A 138 2.15 -12.55 -17.94
CA LEU A 138 2.66 -13.58 -17.02
C LEU A 138 3.04 -14.85 -17.76
N SER A 139 2.27 -15.24 -18.78
CA SER A 139 2.59 -16.39 -19.63
C SER A 139 3.83 -16.15 -20.49
N GLU A 140 4.02 -14.93 -20.99
CA GLU A 140 5.25 -14.52 -21.69
C GLU A 140 6.47 -14.58 -20.76
N LEU A 141 6.34 -14.03 -19.55
CA LEU A 141 7.39 -14.07 -18.54
C LEU A 141 7.72 -15.51 -18.17
N ASP A 142 6.69 -16.33 -17.89
CA ASP A 142 6.85 -17.75 -17.59
C ASP A 142 7.57 -18.48 -18.72
N ARG A 143 7.26 -18.23 -19.99
CA ARG A 143 8.04 -18.80 -21.12
C ARG A 143 9.49 -18.32 -21.18
N ALA A 144 9.77 -17.11 -20.73
CA ALA A 144 11.12 -16.54 -20.73
C ALA A 144 11.97 -17.01 -19.53
N ILE A 145 11.35 -17.26 -18.37
CA ILE A 145 12.03 -17.71 -17.15
C ILE A 145 11.92 -19.20 -16.92
N SER A 146 10.95 -19.87 -17.55
CA SER A 146 10.83 -21.33 -17.49
C SER A 146 12.05 -21.88 -18.17
N ILE A 147 12.91 -22.40 -17.32
CA ILE A 147 14.03 -23.19 -17.74
C ILE A 147 13.41 -24.46 -18.31
N ASP A 148 13.54 -24.64 -19.62
CA ASP A 148 13.24 -25.91 -20.28
C ASP A 148 14.03 -27.01 -19.53
N PRO A 149 13.35 -28.00 -18.93
CA PRO A 149 14.01 -29.08 -18.19
C PRO A 149 15.09 -29.77 -19.02
N ASP A 150 14.90 -29.88 -20.34
CA ASP A 150 15.87 -30.50 -21.23
C ASP A 150 17.11 -29.60 -21.43
N VAL A 151 16.94 -28.28 -21.39
CA VAL A 151 18.05 -27.31 -21.38
C VAL A 151 18.76 -27.30 -20.04
N PHE A 152 18.04 -27.45 -18.92
CA PHE A 152 18.64 -27.54 -17.59
C PHE A 152 19.47 -28.82 -17.42
N VAL A 153 18.93 -29.96 -17.86
CA VAL A 153 19.62 -31.27 -17.85
C VAL A 153 20.83 -31.29 -18.78
N LYS A 154 20.80 -30.55 -19.89
CA LYS A 154 21.96 -30.36 -20.77
C LYS A 154 22.95 -29.32 -20.27
N SER A 155 22.53 -28.41 -19.39
CA SER A 155 23.43 -27.42 -18.81
C SER A 155 24.29 -28.07 -17.73
N ASP A 156 25.56 -27.71 -17.66
CA ASP A 156 26.47 -28.13 -16.58
C ASP A 156 26.09 -27.53 -15.20
N TRP A 157 24.92 -26.92 -15.07
CA TRP A 157 24.41 -26.29 -13.86
C TRP A 157 23.37 -27.17 -13.14
N PRO A 158 23.40 -27.23 -11.80
CA PRO A 158 24.46 -26.71 -10.95
C PRO A 158 25.68 -27.65 -11.08
N TYR A 159 26.89 -27.08 -11.07
CA TYR A 159 28.18 -27.78 -11.16
C TYR A 159 28.46 -28.80 -10.02
N LEU A 160 27.42 -29.21 -9.29
CA LEU A 160 27.41 -30.15 -8.17
C LEU A 160 27.65 -31.61 -8.58
N TRP A 161 27.57 -31.94 -9.88
CA TRP A 161 27.59 -33.33 -10.36
C TRP A 161 28.86 -33.74 -11.14
N LYS A 162 29.78 -32.81 -11.44
CA LYS A 162 31.10 -33.15 -11.97
C LYS A 162 32.04 -33.49 -10.80
N LYS A 163 32.19 -34.79 -10.52
CA LYS A 163 33.28 -35.34 -9.69
C LYS A 163 34.56 -35.50 -10.51
#